data_AF-A0A977KW84-F1
#
_entry.id   AF-A0A977KW84-F1
#
_cell.length_a   1.000
_cell.length_b   1.000
_cell.length_c   1.000
_cell.angle_alpha   90.00
_cell.angle_beta   90.00
_cell.angle_gamma   90.00
#
_symmetry.space_group_name_H-M   'P 1'
#
loop_
_entity.id
_entity.type
_entity.pdbx_description
1 polymer ?
#
loop_
_entity_poly.entity_id
_entity_poly.type
_entity_poly.pdbx_seq_one_letter_code
_entity_poly.pdbx_strand_id
1 'polypeptide(L)'
;MYRKQQYSIETPENLKNLFGGQLDEENRWIEMSKMIPWEEYEEEYAKNFTEKKGAPAKSFRMALGALIIKEISGKSDRETVEQIKENPYLQYFIGMESYSSKEAFNASMMVHFRKKIGMELINKINKEIEKKRRV
;
A
#
# COMPACT_ATOMS: atom_id res chain seq x y z
N MET A 1 -35.89 23.78 -8.10
CA MET A 1 -35.92 22.92 -9.30
C MET A 1 -34.50 22.49 -9.61
N TYR A 2 -34.23 21.19 -9.76
CA TYR A 2 -32.93 20.69 -10.18
C TYR A 2 -32.77 20.90 -11.69
N ARG A 3 -31.70 21.58 -12.13
CA ARG A 3 -31.40 21.81 -13.54
C ARG A 3 -30.45 20.71 -14.02
N LYS A 4 -30.93 19.81 -14.88
CA LYS A 4 -30.08 18.80 -15.51
C LYS A 4 -29.00 19.50 -16.34
N GLN A 5 -27.74 19.30 -15.97
CA GLN A 5 -26.60 19.61 -16.82
C GLN A 5 -26.50 18.49 -17.87
N GLN A 6 -26.27 18.86 -19.13
CA GLN A 6 -25.91 17.91 -20.17
C GLN A 6 -24.46 17.49 -19.91
N TYR A 7 -24.25 16.23 -19.55
CA TYR A 7 -22.92 15.64 -19.41
C TYR A 7 -22.55 14.98 -20.74
N SER A 8 -21.51 15.48 -21.39
CA SER A 8 -20.80 14.74 -22.44
C SER A 8 -20.01 13.61 -21.78
N ILE A 9 -20.09 12.39 -22.35
CA ILE A 9 -19.34 11.23 -21.83
C ILE A 9 -17.86 11.47 -22.16
N GLU A 10 -17.08 11.84 -21.16
CA GLU A 10 -15.62 11.97 -21.31
C GLU A 10 -14.98 10.57 -21.42
N THR A 11 -14.05 10.42 -22.36
CA THR A 11 -13.30 9.17 -22.52
C THR A 11 -12.27 9.01 -21.39
N PRO A 12 -11.87 7.79 -21.00
CA PRO A 12 -10.85 7.57 -19.98
C PRO A 12 -9.51 8.28 -20.27
N GLU A 13 -9.17 8.45 -21.55
CA GLU A 13 -7.97 9.17 -21.98
C GLU A 13 -8.05 10.67 -21.69
N ASN A 14 -9.23 11.27 -21.87
CA ASN A 14 -9.46 12.68 -21.58
C ASN A 14 -9.46 12.97 -20.06
N LEU A 15 -9.94 12.02 -19.25
CA LEU A 15 -9.96 12.13 -17.78
C LEU A 15 -8.56 12.20 -17.15
N LYS A 16 -7.53 11.66 -17.82
CA LYS A 16 -6.17 11.59 -17.29
C LYS A 16 -5.56 12.97 -17.02
N ASN A 17 -6.01 14.00 -17.75
CA ASN A 17 -5.56 15.39 -17.59
C ASN A 17 -6.43 16.20 -16.61
N LEU A 18 -7.64 15.75 -16.28
CA LEU A 18 -8.57 16.50 -15.41
C LEU A 18 -8.14 16.52 -13.95
N PHE A 19 -7.51 15.44 -13.47
CA PHE A 19 -7.24 15.26 -12.04
C PHE A 19 -5.82 15.63 -11.61
N GLY A 20 -5.06 16.38 -12.45
CA GLY A 20 -3.76 16.97 -12.11
C GLY A 20 -2.86 16.04 -11.29
N GLY A 21 -2.14 15.13 -11.94
CA GLY A 21 -1.55 13.89 -11.38
C GLY A 21 -0.53 13.96 -10.23
N GLN A 22 -0.65 14.91 -9.31
CA GLN A 22 0.05 14.95 -8.03
C GLN A 22 -0.82 14.33 -6.93
N LEU A 23 -0.17 13.63 -6.00
CA LEU A 23 -0.83 13.11 -4.81
C LEU A 23 -0.94 14.22 -3.76
N ASP A 24 -2.09 14.29 -3.09
CA ASP A 24 -2.30 15.16 -1.95
C ASP A 24 -1.48 14.70 -0.73
N GLU A 25 -0.56 15.54 -0.25
CA GLU A 25 0.30 15.21 0.89
C GLU A 25 -0.45 15.06 2.22
N GLU A 26 -1.64 15.65 2.33
CA GLU A 26 -2.54 15.56 3.49
C GLU A 26 -3.42 14.28 3.43
N ASN A 27 -3.27 13.47 2.37
CA ASN A 27 -3.98 12.21 2.30
C ASN A 27 -3.55 11.27 3.43
N ARG A 28 -4.53 10.67 4.11
CA ARG A 28 -4.33 9.73 5.22
C ARG A 28 -3.27 8.66 4.98
N TRP A 29 -3.15 8.14 3.74
CA TRP A 29 -2.18 7.10 3.42
C TRP A 29 -0.76 7.67 3.31
N ILE A 30 -0.62 8.89 2.77
CA ILE A 30 0.67 9.58 2.75
C ILE A 30 1.11 9.92 4.16
N GLU A 31 0.24 10.49 4.99
CA GLU A 31 0.56 10.77 6.39
C GLU A 31 0.95 9.52 7.17
N MET A 32 0.17 8.45 7.07
CA MET A 32 0.48 7.19 7.74
C MET A 32 1.81 6.59 7.25
N SER A 33 2.16 6.75 5.98
CA SER A 33 3.46 6.29 5.46
C SER A 33 4.64 7.00 6.12
N LYS A 34 4.48 8.26 6.55
CA LYS A 34 5.51 9.04 7.23
C LYS A 34 5.74 8.56 8.67
N MET A 35 4.76 7.90 9.30
CA MET A 35 4.83 7.44 10.69
C MET A 35 5.55 6.10 10.85
N ILE A 36 5.47 5.23 9.83
CA ILE A 36 6.00 3.86 9.90
C ILE A 36 7.52 3.89 9.63
N PRO A 37 8.36 3.36 10.53
CA PRO A 37 9.82 3.30 10.32
C PRO A 37 10.18 2.15 9.36
N TRP A 38 9.94 2.35 8.06
CA TRP A 38 10.13 1.32 7.04
C TRP A 38 11.55 0.76 7.00
N GLU A 39 12.57 1.63 7.04
CA GLU A 39 13.98 1.26 6.92
C GLU A 39 14.46 0.39 8.09
N GLU A 40 14.04 0.73 9.32
CA GLU A 40 14.43 0.05 10.55
C GLU A 40 14.05 -1.44 10.52
N TYR A 41 12.88 -1.75 9.96
CA TYR A 41 12.35 -3.10 9.90
C TYR A 41 12.59 -3.82 8.58
N GLU A 42 13.08 -3.14 7.54
CA GLU A 42 13.47 -3.78 6.27
C GLU A 42 14.63 -4.76 6.51
N GLU A 43 15.62 -4.40 7.34
CA GLU A 43 16.73 -5.30 7.68
C GLU A 43 16.28 -6.53 8.49
N GLU A 44 15.37 -6.34 9.45
CA GLU A 44 14.81 -7.46 10.23
C GLU A 44 13.99 -8.38 9.34
N TYR A 45 13.22 -7.81 8.40
CA TYR A 45 12.46 -8.57 7.42
C TYR A 45 13.36 -9.35 6.46
N ALA A 46 14.45 -8.74 5.97
CA ALA A 46 15.40 -9.35 5.06
C ALA A 46 16.06 -10.62 5.62
N LYS A 47 16.29 -10.67 6.95
CA LYS A 47 16.83 -11.86 7.65
C LYS A 47 15.94 -13.11 7.51
N ASN A 48 14.67 -12.95 7.14
CA ASN A 48 13.73 -14.07 6.93
C ASN A 48 13.85 -14.73 5.54
N PHE A 49 14.79 -14.27 4.72
CA PHE A 49 15.04 -14.78 3.37
C PHE A 49 16.45 -15.34 3.26
N THR A 50 16.58 -16.43 2.49
CA THR A 50 17.88 -17.00 2.16
C THR A 50 18.38 -16.41 0.84
N GLU A 51 19.66 -16.06 0.77
CA GLU A 51 20.23 -15.37 -0.40
C GLU A 51 20.25 -16.21 -1.69
N LYS A 52 20.06 -17.54 -1.60
CA LYS A 52 20.65 -18.43 -2.61
C LYS A 52 19.78 -18.87 -3.79
N LYS A 53 18.44 -18.86 -3.77
CA LYS A 53 17.62 -19.23 -4.95
C LYS A 53 16.18 -18.70 -4.89
N GLY A 54 15.69 -18.09 -5.97
CA GLY A 54 14.27 -17.75 -6.16
C GLY A 54 14.05 -16.39 -6.85
N ALA A 55 12.78 -16.06 -7.08
CA ALA A 55 12.40 -14.71 -7.48
C ALA A 55 12.67 -13.73 -6.31
N PRO A 56 13.08 -12.47 -6.59
CA PRO A 56 13.32 -11.49 -5.55
C PRO A 56 12.10 -11.35 -4.61
N ALA A 57 12.37 -11.30 -3.31
CA ALA A 57 11.35 -10.99 -2.32
C ALA A 57 10.78 -9.58 -2.57
N LYS A 58 9.51 -9.37 -2.23
CA LYS A 58 8.93 -8.03 -2.21
C LYS A 58 9.49 -7.28 -1.00
N SER A 59 9.62 -5.95 -1.10
CA SER A 59 10.10 -5.13 0.01
C SER A 59 9.21 -5.25 1.23
N PHE A 60 9.78 -4.99 2.41
CA PHE A 60 9.03 -4.96 3.65
C PHE A 60 7.89 -3.94 3.58
N ARG A 61 8.15 -2.74 3.02
CA ARG A 61 7.13 -1.71 2.83
C ARG A 61 5.93 -2.21 2.03
N MET A 62 6.17 -2.97 0.97
CA MET A 62 5.08 -3.54 0.19
C MET A 62 4.29 -4.59 0.96
N ALA A 63 5.00 -5.51 1.63
CA ALA A 63 4.39 -6.59 2.37
C ALA A 63 3.55 -6.07 3.55
N LEU A 64 4.13 -5.24 4.41
CA LEU A 64 3.43 -4.67 5.56
C LEU A 64 2.34 -3.70 5.12
N GLY A 65 2.63 -2.81 4.16
CA GLY A 65 1.66 -1.85 3.66
C GLY A 65 0.40 -2.52 3.13
N ALA A 66 0.54 -3.62 2.38
CA ALA A 66 -0.60 -4.41 1.92
C ALA A 66 -1.43 -5.03 3.06
N LEU A 67 -0.76 -5.54 4.10
CA LEU A 67 -1.46 -6.09 5.28
C LEU A 67 -2.23 -5.01 6.05
N ILE A 68 -1.66 -3.81 6.18
CA ILE A 68 -2.33 -2.66 6.81
C ILE A 68 -3.56 -2.24 5.98
N ILE A 69 -3.42 -2.15 4.65
CA ILE A 69 -4.56 -1.82 3.77
C ILE A 69 -5.67 -2.85 3.91
N LYS A 70 -5.33 -4.14 3.94
CA LYS A 70 -6.30 -5.21 4.17
C LYS A 70 -7.04 -5.03 5.48
N GLU A 71 -6.32 -4.78 6.57
CA GLU A 71 -6.90 -4.64 7.91
C GLU A 71 -7.85 -3.43 7.98
N ILE A 72 -7.42 -2.29 7.45
CA ILE A 72 -8.22 -1.05 7.43
C ILE A 72 -9.44 -1.18 6.52
N SER A 73 -9.32 -1.86 5.38
CA SER A 73 -10.41 -2.01 4.42
C SER A 73 -11.42 -3.10 4.81
N GLY A 74 -11.01 -4.06 5.65
CA GLY A 74 -11.82 -5.23 6.02
C GLY A 74 -12.14 -6.15 4.85
N LYS A 75 -11.32 -6.13 3.78
CA LYS A 75 -11.60 -6.84 2.53
C LYS A 75 -10.82 -8.16 2.39
N SER A 76 -11.22 -8.95 1.39
CA SER A 76 -10.51 -10.18 1.03
C SER A 76 -9.10 -9.87 0.50
N ASP A 77 -8.21 -10.86 0.50
CA ASP A 77 -6.84 -10.69 -0.05
C ASP A 77 -6.89 -10.25 -1.53
N ARG A 78 -7.81 -10.83 -2.30
CA ARG A 78 -7.99 -10.50 -3.72
C ARG A 78 -8.51 -9.08 -3.92
N GLU A 79 -9.53 -8.70 -3.17
CA GLU A 79 -10.12 -7.36 -3.23
C GLU A 79 -9.11 -6.28 -2.80
N THR A 80 -8.27 -6.58 -1.80
CA THR A 80 -7.21 -5.66 -1.36
C THR A 80 -6.22 -5.36 -2.51
N VAL A 81 -5.85 -6.37 -3.29
CA VAL A 81 -4.95 -6.20 -4.44
C VAL A 81 -5.60 -5.37 -5.54
N GLU A 82 -6.89 -5.57 -5.83
CA GLU A 82 -7.61 -4.73 -6.81
C GLU A 82 -7.69 -3.28 -6.34
N GLN A 83 -7.99 -3.04 -5.06
CA GLN A 83 -7.98 -1.68 -4.51
C GLN A 83 -6.62 -1.00 -4.65
N ILE A 84 -5.53 -1.72 -4.38
CA ILE A 84 -4.17 -1.21 -4.59
C ILE A 84 -3.94 -0.85 -6.07
N LYS A 85 -4.36 -1.71 -7.00
CA LYS A 85 -4.24 -1.47 -8.45
C LYS A 85 -5.02 -0.23 -8.91
N GLU A 86 -6.18 0.02 -8.31
CA GLU A 86 -7.05 1.14 -8.70
C GLU A 86 -6.64 2.48 -8.08
N ASN A 87 -5.97 2.47 -6.93
CA ASN A 87 -5.75 3.68 -6.13
C ASN A 87 -4.27 4.09 -6.04
N PRO A 88 -3.88 5.26 -6.61
CA PRO A 88 -2.48 5.70 -6.60
C PRO A 88 -1.94 6.03 -5.20
N TYR A 89 -2.79 6.43 -4.24
CA TYR A 89 -2.38 6.63 -2.85
C TYR A 89 -1.99 5.30 -2.18
N LEU A 90 -2.70 4.22 -2.50
CA LEU A 90 -2.37 2.89 -1.98
C LEU A 90 -1.09 2.35 -2.60
N GLN A 91 -0.87 2.59 -3.91
CA GLN A 91 0.38 2.24 -4.58
C GLN A 91 1.58 2.98 -3.96
N TYR A 92 1.44 4.28 -3.72
CA TYR A 92 2.45 5.04 -2.98
C TYR A 92 2.67 4.49 -1.57
N PHE A 93 1.61 4.17 -0.84
CA PHE A 93 1.70 3.64 0.51
C PHE A 93 2.56 2.36 0.58
N ILE A 94 2.33 1.42 -0.35
CA ILE A 94 3.10 0.18 -0.46
C ILE A 94 4.50 0.36 -1.09
N GLY A 95 4.89 1.59 -1.43
CA GLY A 95 6.24 1.92 -1.89
C GLY A 95 6.46 1.82 -3.39
N MET A 96 5.42 1.98 -4.21
CA MET A 96 5.57 2.09 -5.67
C MET A 96 5.97 3.52 -6.07
N GLU A 97 6.90 3.63 -7.02
CA GLU A 97 7.44 4.92 -7.50
C GLU A 97 6.49 5.64 -8.46
N SER A 98 5.64 4.90 -9.16
CA SER A 98 4.70 5.46 -10.14
C SER A 98 3.43 4.61 -10.20
N TYR A 99 2.35 5.25 -10.65
CA TYR A 99 1.08 4.56 -10.86
C TYR A 99 1.21 3.51 -11.96
N SER A 100 0.68 2.32 -11.68
CA SER A 100 0.56 1.22 -12.62
C SER A 100 -0.87 0.67 -12.59
N SER A 101 -1.45 0.42 -13.75
CA SER A 101 -2.76 -0.24 -13.88
C SER A 101 -2.70 -1.77 -13.71
N LYS A 102 -1.50 -2.32 -13.44
CA LYS A 102 -1.29 -3.75 -13.21
C LYS A 102 -1.26 -4.05 -11.71
N GLU A 103 -1.61 -5.28 -11.35
CA GLU A 103 -1.49 -5.76 -9.97
C GLU A 103 -0.04 -5.65 -9.49
N ALA A 104 0.17 -5.08 -8.29
CA ALA A 104 1.49 -4.97 -7.68
C ALA A 104 2.10 -6.36 -7.37
N PHE A 105 1.24 -7.33 -7.02
CA PHE A 105 1.57 -8.72 -6.73
C PHE A 105 0.30 -9.59 -6.79
N ASN A 106 0.48 -10.90 -6.95
CA ASN A 106 -0.63 -11.85 -6.91
C ASN A 106 -1.21 -11.98 -5.49
N ALA A 107 -2.53 -12.06 -5.34
CA ALA A 107 -3.20 -12.16 -4.04
C ALA A 107 -2.69 -13.30 -3.12
N SER A 108 -2.17 -14.39 -3.69
CA SER A 108 -1.55 -15.48 -2.90
C SER A 108 -0.35 -15.01 -2.06
N MET A 109 0.33 -13.93 -2.48
CA MET A 109 1.43 -13.30 -1.74
C MET A 109 1.00 -12.79 -0.36
N MET A 110 -0.27 -12.42 -0.18
CA MET A 110 -0.78 -11.94 1.12
C MET A 110 -0.61 -13.00 2.23
N VAL A 111 -0.77 -14.28 1.89
CA VAL A 111 -0.53 -15.39 2.82
C VAL A 111 0.94 -15.47 3.18
N HIS A 112 1.83 -15.29 2.21
CA HIS A 112 3.28 -15.30 2.42
C HIS A 112 3.74 -14.11 3.27
N PHE A 113 3.19 -12.92 3.04
CA PHE A 113 3.48 -11.72 3.83
C PHE A 113 3.14 -11.92 5.31
N ARG A 114 1.94 -12.43 5.61
CA ARG A 114 1.54 -12.74 7.00
C ARG A 114 2.50 -13.71 7.69
N LYS A 115 2.88 -14.78 6.98
CA LYS A 115 3.80 -15.80 7.52
C LYS A 115 5.21 -15.25 7.75
N LYS A 116 5.69 -14.35 6.87
CA LYS A 116 7.06 -13.82 6.91
C LYS A 116 7.23 -12.68 7.92
N ILE A 117 6.25 -11.80 8.04
CA ILE A 117 6.29 -10.71 9.02
C ILE A 117 6.05 -11.30 10.43
N GLY A 118 5.06 -12.18 10.57
CA GLY A 118 4.72 -12.77 11.86
C GLY A 118 4.14 -11.76 12.86
N MET A 119 3.56 -12.26 13.95
CA MET A 119 2.94 -11.41 14.97
C MET A 119 3.96 -10.64 15.80
N GLU A 120 5.16 -11.18 16.00
CA GLU A 120 6.21 -10.53 16.78
C GLU A 120 6.65 -9.21 16.17
N LEU A 121 6.90 -9.19 14.85
CA LEU A 121 7.32 -7.99 14.13
C LEU A 121 6.18 -6.95 14.11
N ILE A 122 4.93 -7.38 13.89
CA ILE A 122 3.75 -6.50 13.97
C ILE A 122 3.66 -5.84 15.35
N ASN A 123 3.82 -6.61 16.42
CA ASN A 123 3.76 -6.09 17.78
C ASN A 123 4.91 -5.10 18.10
N LYS A 124 6.10 -5.31 17.56
CA LYS A 124 7.22 -4.36 17.68
C LYS A 124 6.88 -3.04 16.99
N ILE A 125 6.42 -3.09 15.74
CA ILE A 125 6.05 -1.91 14.95
C ILE A 125 4.96 -1.12 15.66
N ASN A 126 3.91 -1.79 16.15
CA ASN A 126 2.82 -1.12 16.87
C ASN A 126 3.32 -0.38 18.11
N LYS A 127 4.23 -0.99 18.89
CA LYS A 127 4.84 -0.34 20.06
C LYS A 127 5.66 0.89 19.66
N GLU A 128 6.42 0.84 18.57
CA GLU A 128 7.20 1.99 18.11
C GLU A 128 6.32 3.13 17.58
N ILE A 129 5.26 2.80 16.83
CA ILE A 129 4.27 3.80 16.38
C ILE A 129 3.60 4.47 17.60
N GLU A 130 3.23 3.70 18.63
CA GLU A 130 2.66 4.25 19.87
C GLU A 130 3.63 5.18 20.60
N LYS A 131 4.93 4.83 20.66
CA LYS A 131 5.95 5.70 21.27
C LYS A 131 6.08 7.01 20.50
N LYS A 132 6.18 6.96 19.17
CA LYS A 132 6.29 8.15 18.32
C LYS A 132 5.06 9.06 18.38
N ARG A 133 3.88 8.50 18.68
CA ARG A 133 2.64 9.27 18.87
C ARG A 133 2.60 10.02 20.21
N ARG A 134 3.41 9.62 21.20
CA ARG A 134 3.45 10.22 22.56
C ARG A 134 4.52 11.30 22.74
N VAL A 135 5.36 11.50 21.73
CA VAL A 135 6.41 12.54 21.69
C VAL A 135 5.90 13.69 20.83
#